data_AF-A0A952H5G5-F1
#
_entry.id   AF-A0A952H5G5-F1
#
_cell.length_a   1.000
_cell.length_b   1.000
_cell.length_c   1.000
_cell.angle_alpha   90.00
_cell.angle_beta   90.00
_cell.angle_gamma   90.00
#
_symmetry.space_group_name_H-M   'P 1'
#
loop_
_entity.id
_entity.type
_entity.pdbx_description
1 polymer ?
#
loop_
_entity_poly.entity_id
_entity_poly.type
_entity_poly.pdbx_seq_one_letter_code
_entity_poly.pdbx_strand_id
1 'polypeptide(L)'
;MADSKGGVFGSFPWASVAVLMAFVASTQLVPHAFDALRPAEKARAQAPLDPDLEINARLWEDPFAALRRYELERSERCERQRKASQAVDGDCGKDMPRLRDPHNLLARLDADQNKRIDDTLIVMALMPGADFVGAEEARRRIRYATLAGLLAQDYVPDNAERLSLLEFKLLEGNADAGSAGYMVPYELLSLRRANNEEPPSRYAQIALLWVDETALPLRKLDAVARLTEQLMGRDARDRAQLRFKLDGQETLPRLAVIGPSSTDALRTALRDLRCAADLNNTAGIARSDVAHSDAVRCARRGEDVTLGLPGDVLAGYRLLAKAEFYNPSSTAPERMLPELQDYTRTVTGLDDGLDAF
;
A
#
# COMPACT_ATOMS: atom_id res chain seq x y z
N MET A 1 70.23 73.86 -4.76
CA MET A 1 69.86 72.72 -3.89
C MET A 1 68.35 72.74 -3.72
N ALA A 2 67.65 71.93 -4.50
CA ALA A 2 66.23 71.67 -4.32
C ALA A 2 66.12 70.17 -4.09
N ASP A 3 65.51 69.76 -2.98
CA ASP A 3 65.15 68.36 -2.82
C ASP A 3 63.82 68.17 -2.09
N SER A 4 62.97 67.42 -2.80
CA SER A 4 61.93 66.49 -2.39
C SER A 4 60.93 66.86 -1.28
N LYS A 5 59.70 67.19 -1.71
CA LYS A 5 58.46 66.84 -0.99
C LYS A 5 57.88 65.58 -1.63
N GLY A 6 58.08 64.43 -0.99
CA GLY A 6 57.45 63.16 -1.35
C GLY A 6 55.96 63.16 -1.00
N GLY A 7 55.11 63.03 -2.03
CA GLY A 7 53.67 63.07 -1.94
C GLY A 7 53.04 61.82 -1.34
N VAL A 8 52.11 62.07 -0.43
CA VAL A 8 51.12 61.16 0.13
C VAL A 8 50.07 60.89 -0.96
N PHE A 9 50.08 59.72 -1.60
CA PHE A 9 48.91 59.17 -2.30
C PHE A 9 48.71 57.71 -1.87
N GLY A 10 47.56 57.47 -1.27
CA GLY A 10 47.23 56.28 -0.48
C GLY A 10 47.05 55.00 -1.30
N SER A 11 47.49 53.89 -0.71
CA SER A 11 47.28 52.53 -1.21
C SER A 11 45.80 52.16 -1.07
N PHE A 12 45.07 52.13 -2.18
CA PHE A 12 43.74 51.54 -2.22
C PHE A 12 43.84 50.03 -1.95
N PRO A 13 43.05 49.44 -1.03
CA PRO A 13 43.21 48.06 -0.58
C PRO A 13 42.58 47.07 -1.58
N TRP A 14 43.18 46.95 -2.77
CA TRP A 14 42.73 46.09 -3.86
C TRP A 14 42.56 44.63 -3.46
N ALA A 15 43.41 44.12 -2.56
CA ALA A 15 43.32 42.74 -2.07
C ALA A 15 42.00 42.48 -1.32
N SER A 16 41.58 43.40 -0.45
CA SER A 16 40.35 43.26 0.32
C SER A 16 39.11 43.31 -0.58
N VAL A 17 39.13 44.18 -1.61
CA VAL A 17 38.06 44.28 -2.60
C VAL A 17 37.97 43.00 -3.43
N ALA A 18 39.11 42.43 -3.85
CA ALA A 18 39.14 41.18 -4.61
C ALA A 18 38.55 40.00 -3.82
N VAL A 19 38.87 39.89 -2.52
CA VAL A 19 38.31 38.84 -1.64
C VAL A 19 36.81 39.01 -1.47
N LEU A 20 36.33 40.25 -1.28
CA LEU A 20 34.90 40.54 -1.17
C LEU A 20 34.14 40.19 -2.46
N MET A 21 34.70 40.54 -3.61
CA MET A 21 34.13 40.20 -4.91
C MET A 21 34.10 38.69 -5.15
N ALA A 22 35.16 37.97 -4.78
CA ALA A 22 35.20 36.51 -4.86
C ALA A 22 34.16 35.85 -3.93
N PHE A 23 33.99 36.38 -2.71
CA PHE A 23 32.99 35.87 -1.77
C PHE A 23 31.56 36.10 -2.27
N VAL A 24 31.24 37.30 -2.75
CA VAL A 24 29.93 37.62 -3.33
C VAL A 24 29.66 36.77 -4.57
N ALA A 25 30.64 36.61 -5.45
CA ALA A 25 30.50 35.74 -6.61
C ALA A 25 30.28 34.27 -6.21
N SER A 26 31.00 33.76 -5.21
CA SER A 26 30.85 32.38 -4.74
C SER A 26 29.51 32.10 -4.08
N THR A 27 28.93 33.09 -3.40
CA THR A 27 27.69 32.92 -2.61
C THR A 27 26.42 33.24 -3.40
N GLN A 28 26.49 34.16 -4.37
CA GLN A 28 25.32 34.62 -5.12
C GLN A 28 25.24 34.05 -6.55
N LEU A 29 26.37 33.82 -7.23
CA LEU A 29 26.35 33.34 -8.63
C LEU A 29 26.36 31.82 -8.74
N VAL A 30 27.07 31.12 -7.84
CA VAL A 30 27.19 29.66 -7.88
C VAL A 30 25.84 28.94 -7.72
N PRO A 31 24.91 29.36 -6.84
CA PRO A 31 23.61 28.68 -6.73
C PRO A 31 22.78 28.75 -8.02
N HIS A 32 22.88 29.86 -8.76
CA HIS A 32 22.09 30.10 -9.98
C HIS A 32 22.77 29.63 -11.27
N ALA A 33 24.10 29.48 -11.28
CA ALA A 33 24.83 29.02 -12.45
C ALA A 33 24.45 27.59 -12.88
N PHE A 34 23.93 26.77 -11.96
CA PHE A 34 23.49 25.40 -12.25
C PHE A 34 22.03 25.31 -12.69
N ASP A 35 21.23 26.37 -12.54
CA ASP A 35 19.83 26.36 -13.00
C ASP A 35 19.74 26.33 -14.54
N ALA A 36 20.70 26.95 -15.23
CA ALA A 36 20.78 26.94 -16.70
C ALA A 36 21.36 25.65 -17.30
N LEU A 37 22.05 24.83 -16.48
CA LEU A 37 22.62 23.54 -16.89
C LEU A 37 21.71 22.36 -16.60
N ARG A 38 20.66 22.56 -15.79
CA ARG A 38 19.56 21.60 -15.73
C ARG A 38 18.92 21.61 -17.12
N PRO A 39 18.87 20.47 -17.83
CA PRO A 39 18.04 20.37 -19.01
C PRO A 39 16.68 20.91 -18.61
N ALA A 40 16.13 21.89 -19.34
CA ALA A 40 14.76 22.29 -19.15
C ALA A 40 13.96 21.00 -19.02
N GLU A 41 13.24 20.83 -17.91
CA GLU A 41 12.31 19.72 -17.76
C GLU A 41 11.37 19.86 -18.95
N LYS A 42 11.72 19.22 -20.08
CA LYS A 42 10.84 19.05 -21.22
C LYS A 42 9.60 18.55 -20.54
N ALA A 43 8.52 19.33 -20.59
CA ALA A 43 7.26 19.00 -19.95
C ALA A 43 7.08 17.51 -20.17
N ARG A 44 7.39 16.71 -19.15
CA ARG A 44 7.22 15.26 -19.23
C ARG A 44 5.77 15.20 -19.61
N ALA A 45 5.46 14.52 -20.73
CA ALA A 45 4.09 14.31 -21.13
C ALA A 45 3.40 13.84 -19.85
N GLN A 46 2.66 14.75 -19.22
CA GLN A 46 2.06 14.45 -17.93
C GLN A 46 1.12 13.34 -18.34
N ALA A 47 1.40 12.13 -17.86
CA ALA A 47 0.53 11.01 -18.11
C ALA A 47 -0.89 11.52 -17.82
N PRO A 48 -1.87 11.27 -18.72
CA PRO A 48 -3.23 11.73 -18.51
C PRO A 48 -3.61 11.54 -17.04
N LEU A 49 -4.18 12.57 -16.42
CA LEU A 49 -4.65 12.49 -15.04
C LEU A 49 -5.69 11.38 -14.98
N ASP A 50 -5.24 10.19 -14.62
CA ASP A 50 -6.13 9.12 -14.21
C ASP A 50 -6.77 9.58 -12.91
N PRO A 51 -8.10 9.77 -12.85
CA PRO A 51 -8.79 10.21 -11.64
C PRO A 51 -8.57 9.23 -10.47
N ASP A 52 -8.17 7.98 -10.75
CA ASP A 52 -7.91 6.98 -9.72
C ASP A 52 -6.49 7.08 -9.13
N LEU A 53 -5.58 7.81 -9.78
CA LEU A 53 -4.18 8.00 -9.35
C LEU A 53 -4.01 9.35 -8.64
N GLU A 54 -4.19 9.34 -7.33
CA GLU A 54 -4.29 10.54 -6.50
C GLU A 54 -2.95 10.98 -5.89
N ILE A 55 -2.11 10.03 -5.45
CA ILE A 55 -0.94 10.32 -4.62
C ILE A 55 0.29 10.40 -5.51
N ASN A 56 0.92 11.57 -5.61
CA ASN A 56 2.23 11.70 -6.26
C ASN A 56 3.31 11.05 -5.37
N ALA A 57 3.84 9.92 -5.85
CA ALA A 57 4.91 9.18 -5.18
C ALA A 57 5.89 8.64 -6.22
N ARG A 58 7.16 9.03 -6.11
CA ARG A 58 8.21 8.44 -6.94
C ARG A 58 8.38 6.95 -6.58
N LEU A 59 8.82 6.12 -7.52
CA LEU A 59 9.04 4.68 -7.30
C LEU A 59 9.91 4.36 -6.06
N TRP A 60 10.86 5.24 -5.72
CA TRP A 60 11.79 5.10 -4.59
C TRP A 60 11.31 5.78 -3.30
N GLU A 61 10.13 6.38 -3.30
CA GLU A 61 9.56 7.07 -2.15
C GLU A 61 8.76 6.11 -1.24
N ASP A 62 8.72 6.43 0.06
CA ASP A 62 7.87 5.73 1.02
C ASP A 62 6.39 6.00 0.73
N PRO A 63 5.56 4.97 0.46
CA PRO A 63 4.15 5.16 0.14
C PRO A 63 3.36 5.83 1.28
N PHE A 64 3.74 5.63 2.54
CA PHE A 64 3.06 6.28 3.67
C PHE A 64 3.50 7.73 3.87
N ALA A 65 4.75 8.08 3.58
CA ALA A 65 5.18 9.47 3.56
C ALA A 65 4.48 10.26 2.44
N ALA A 66 4.35 9.65 1.26
CA ALA A 66 3.61 10.23 0.14
C ALA A 66 2.12 10.42 0.47
N LEU A 67 1.49 9.42 1.10
CA LEU A 67 0.11 9.51 1.58
C LEU A 67 -0.08 10.65 2.59
N ARG A 68 0.76 10.74 3.62
CA ARG A 68 0.66 11.83 4.62
C ARG A 68 0.80 13.21 3.98
N ARG A 69 1.73 13.37 3.02
CA ARG A 69 1.88 14.62 2.25
C ARG A 69 0.60 14.91 1.47
N TYR A 70 0.07 13.92 0.76
CA TYR A 70 -1.17 14.06 0.00
C TYR A 70 -2.34 14.49 0.89
N GLU A 71 -2.52 13.85 2.05
CA GLU A 71 -3.59 14.19 3.00
C GLU A 71 -3.45 15.60 3.56
N LEU A 72 -2.23 16.00 3.92
CA LEU A 72 -1.95 17.37 4.39
C LEU A 72 -2.29 18.39 3.30
N GLU A 73 -1.76 18.22 2.10
CA GLU A 73 -2.02 19.11 0.97
C GLU A 73 -3.52 19.14 0.61
N ARG A 74 -4.18 17.98 0.61
CA ARG A 74 -5.62 17.88 0.36
C ARG A 74 -6.41 18.63 1.43
N SER A 75 -6.11 18.45 2.70
CA SER A 75 -6.81 19.12 3.80
C SER A 75 -6.70 20.64 3.68
N GLU A 76 -5.50 21.16 3.38
CA GLU A 76 -5.28 22.57 3.14
C GLU A 76 -6.02 23.08 1.90
N ARG A 77 -5.99 22.33 0.78
CA ARG A 77 -6.74 22.68 -0.45
C ARG A 77 -8.24 22.76 -0.16
N CYS A 78 -8.81 21.75 0.49
CA CYS A 78 -10.23 21.69 0.80
C CYS A 78 -10.63 22.82 1.77
N GLU A 79 -9.79 23.12 2.78
CA GLU A 79 -10.05 24.23 3.70
C GLU A 79 -10.03 25.59 2.99
N ARG A 80 -9.07 25.81 2.08
CA ARG A 80 -8.99 27.04 1.26
C ARG A 80 -10.21 27.17 0.35
N GLN A 81 -10.63 26.11 -0.34
CA GLN A 81 -11.83 26.12 -1.18
C GLN A 81 -13.10 26.42 -0.37
N ARG A 82 -13.22 25.81 0.83
CA ARG A 82 -14.35 26.05 1.73
C ARG A 82 -14.39 27.51 2.21
N LYS A 83 -13.24 28.10 2.54
CA LYS A 83 -13.13 29.52 2.93
C LYS A 83 -13.41 30.47 1.76
N ALA A 84 -13.07 30.07 0.54
CA ALA A 84 -13.25 30.87 -0.67
C ALA A 84 -14.67 30.78 -1.26
N SER A 85 -15.58 29.98 -0.67
CA SER A 85 -16.92 29.68 -1.22
C SER A 85 -16.90 29.25 -2.68
N GLN A 86 -15.79 28.64 -3.13
CA GLN A 86 -15.65 28.12 -4.47
C GLN A 86 -16.34 26.76 -4.58
N ALA A 87 -16.77 26.40 -5.79
CA ALA A 87 -17.26 25.05 -6.06
C ALA A 87 -16.17 24.05 -5.65
N VAL A 88 -16.56 23.11 -4.79
CA VAL A 88 -15.66 22.10 -4.24
C VAL A 88 -15.36 21.10 -5.35
N ASP A 89 -14.14 21.14 -5.89
CA ASP A 89 -13.76 20.33 -7.05
C ASP A 89 -13.07 19.02 -6.65
N GLY A 90 -13.23 18.01 -7.52
CA GLY A 90 -12.56 16.70 -7.52
C GLY A 90 -12.41 16.04 -6.16
N ASP A 91 -11.22 16.17 -5.57
CA ASP A 91 -10.76 15.53 -4.33
C ASP A 91 -11.54 15.91 -3.06
N CYS A 92 -12.16 17.09 -3.05
CA CYS A 92 -12.92 17.60 -1.90
C CYS A 92 -14.42 17.36 -2.07
N GLY A 93 -14.84 16.86 -3.24
CA GLY A 93 -16.22 16.65 -3.63
C GLY A 93 -16.87 15.45 -2.94
N LYS A 94 -18.21 15.38 -3.05
CA LYS A 94 -19.03 14.33 -2.41
C LYS A 94 -18.87 12.95 -3.05
N ASP A 95 -18.32 12.86 -4.26
CA ASP A 95 -18.20 11.61 -5.02
C ASP A 95 -16.89 10.84 -4.76
N MET A 96 -15.86 11.47 -4.18
CA MET A 96 -14.58 10.80 -3.86
C MET A 96 -14.70 9.56 -2.98
N PRO A 97 -15.59 9.50 -1.97
CA PRO A 97 -15.78 8.27 -1.20
C PRO A 97 -16.18 7.07 -2.06
N ARG A 98 -16.82 7.27 -3.23
CA ARG A 98 -17.14 6.18 -4.17
C ARG A 98 -15.92 5.72 -4.95
N LEU A 99 -15.02 6.64 -5.30
CA LEU A 99 -13.79 6.34 -6.01
C LEU A 99 -12.76 5.60 -5.11
N ARG A 100 -12.89 5.72 -3.79
CA ARG A 100 -12.01 5.02 -2.85
C ARG A 100 -12.66 3.81 -2.19
N ASP A 101 -13.92 3.52 -2.52
CA ASP A 101 -14.66 2.40 -1.94
C ASP A 101 -14.03 1.06 -2.37
N PRO A 102 -13.47 0.27 -1.44
CA PRO A 102 -12.80 -0.99 -1.74
C PRO A 102 -13.70 -2.01 -2.44
N HIS A 103 -15.02 -1.95 -2.23
CA HIS A 103 -15.98 -2.83 -2.88
C HIS A 103 -16.06 -2.62 -4.40
N ASN A 104 -15.58 -1.48 -4.89
CA ASN A 104 -15.55 -1.18 -6.32
C ASN A 104 -14.25 -1.66 -7.00
N LEU A 105 -13.23 -2.11 -6.24
CA LEU A 105 -11.94 -2.51 -6.81
C LEU A 105 -12.10 -3.67 -7.80
N LEU A 106 -12.82 -4.72 -7.43
CA LEU A 106 -13.05 -5.86 -8.33
C LEU A 106 -13.76 -5.47 -9.62
N ALA A 107 -14.72 -4.54 -9.53
CA ALA A 107 -15.44 -4.06 -10.70
C ALA A 107 -14.51 -3.29 -11.65
N ARG A 108 -13.52 -2.57 -11.12
CA ARG A 108 -12.50 -1.88 -11.93
C ARG A 108 -11.53 -2.84 -12.58
N LEU A 109 -11.06 -3.83 -11.83
CA LEU A 109 -10.18 -4.87 -12.35
C LEU A 109 -10.85 -5.68 -13.48
N ASP A 110 -12.18 -5.86 -13.45
CA ASP A 110 -12.94 -6.50 -14.54
C ASP A 110 -13.24 -5.54 -15.72
N ALA A 111 -13.42 -4.25 -15.46
CA ALA A 111 -13.81 -3.24 -16.46
C ALA A 111 -12.75 -2.99 -17.54
N ASP A 112 -11.50 -3.37 -17.32
CA ASP A 112 -10.43 -3.29 -18.32
C ASP A 112 -10.56 -4.32 -19.46
N GLN A 113 -11.67 -5.09 -19.50
CA GLN A 113 -12.28 -5.87 -20.60
C GLN A 113 -11.43 -6.90 -21.35
N ASN A 114 -10.11 -6.92 -21.18
CA ASN A 114 -9.17 -7.83 -21.82
C ASN A 114 -8.48 -8.79 -20.83
N LYS A 115 -8.76 -8.65 -19.52
CA LYS A 115 -8.15 -9.46 -18.47
C LYS A 115 -9.25 -10.15 -17.67
N ARG A 116 -9.09 -11.46 -17.52
CA ARG A 116 -9.96 -12.30 -16.71
C ARG A 116 -9.69 -12.01 -15.23
N ILE A 117 -10.71 -11.83 -14.41
CA ILE A 117 -10.51 -11.51 -12.98
C ILE A 117 -9.81 -12.63 -12.19
N ASP A 118 -9.93 -13.87 -12.66
CA ASP A 118 -9.18 -15.03 -12.17
C ASP A 118 -7.69 -15.03 -12.56
N ASP A 119 -7.29 -14.15 -13.48
CA ASP A 119 -5.93 -13.90 -13.93
C ASP A 119 -5.30 -12.68 -13.23
N THR A 120 -5.87 -12.29 -12.08
CA THR A 120 -5.41 -11.18 -11.25
C THR A 120 -4.93 -11.69 -9.89
N LEU A 121 -3.78 -11.17 -9.46
CA LEU A 121 -3.24 -11.37 -8.10
C LEU A 121 -3.39 -10.09 -7.29
N ILE A 122 -4.05 -10.18 -6.13
CA ILE A 122 -4.07 -9.13 -5.11
C ILE A 122 -2.99 -9.46 -4.09
N VAL A 123 -2.06 -8.53 -3.87
CA VAL A 123 -0.99 -8.66 -2.87
C VAL A 123 -1.22 -7.62 -1.78
N MET A 124 -1.40 -8.07 -0.53
CA MET A 124 -1.38 -7.18 0.64
C MET A 124 0.00 -7.23 1.29
N ALA A 125 0.77 -6.16 1.14
CA ALA A 125 2.07 -6.01 1.78
C ALA A 125 1.93 -5.28 3.12
N LEU A 126 2.02 -6.04 4.21
CA LEU A 126 2.02 -5.51 5.59
C LEU A 126 3.38 -4.87 5.88
N MET A 127 3.39 -3.56 6.03
CA MET A 127 4.61 -2.77 6.24
C MET A 127 4.69 -2.22 7.67
N PRO A 128 5.91 -2.06 8.21
CA PRO A 128 6.08 -1.42 9.50
C PRO A 128 5.69 0.06 9.37
N GLY A 129 4.91 0.60 10.30
CA GLY A 129 4.50 2.00 10.28
C GLY A 129 5.52 2.96 10.89
N ALA A 130 5.07 4.14 11.32
CA ALA A 130 5.95 5.28 11.61
C ALA A 130 6.72 5.22 12.94
N ASP A 131 6.42 4.26 13.81
CA ASP A 131 6.85 4.30 15.22
C ASP A 131 8.31 3.85 15.47
N PHE A 132 9.04 3.46 14.43
CA PHE A 132 10.42 2.96 14.57
C PHE A 132 11.42 3.78 13.73
N VAL A 133 12.59 4.07 14.32
CA VAL A 133 13.69 4.77 13.64
C VAL A 133 14.18 3.93 12.47
N GLY A 134 14.10 4.47 11.26
CA GLY A 134 14.46 3.74 10.03
C GLY A 134 13.30 2.95 9.42
N ALA A 135 12.08 3.03 9.97
CA ALA A 135 10.91 2.40 9.34
C ALA A 135 10.63 2.97 7.95
N GLU A 136 10.87 4.27 7.73
CA GLU A 136 10.76 4.88 6.40
C GLU A 136 11.74 4.24 5.41
N GLU A 137 13.00 4.04 5.79
CA GLU A 137 14.00 3.37 4.96
C GLU A 137 13.66 1.89 4.73
N ALA A 138 13.15 1.19 5.75
CA ALA A 138 12.68 -0.18 5.61
C ALA A 138 11.52 -0.29 4.60
N ARG A 139 10.53 0.61 4.66
CA ARG A 139 9.42 0.65 3.70
C ARG A 139 9.88 0.93 2.28
N ARG A 140 10.82 1.87 2.10
CA ARG A 140 11.43 2.14 0.78
C ARG A 140 12.11 0.90 0.21
N ARG A 141 12.85 0.16 1.05
CA ARG A 141 13.51 -1.10 0.65
C ARG A 141 12.53 -2.21 0.32
N ILE A 142 11.47 -2.37 1.12
CA ILE A 142 10.41 -3.36 0.85
C ILE A 142 9.75 -3.04 -0.49
N ARG A 143 9.30 -1.79 -0.69
CA ARG A 143 8.68 -1.37 -1.95
C ARG A 143 9.62 -1.59 -3.15
N TYR A 144 10.88 -1.17 -3.03
CA TYR A 144 11.87 -1.39 -4.09
C TYR A 144 12.09 -2.88 -4.39
N ALA A 145 12.26 -3.72 -3.35
CA ALA A 145 12.48 -5.15 -3.52
C ALA A 145 11.27 -5.83 -4.17
N THR A 146 10.06 -5.52 -3.71
CA THR A 146 8.82 -6.07 -4.30
C THR A 146 8.68 -5.66 -5.76
N LEU A 147 8.82 -4.36 -6.07
CA LEU A 147 8.68 -3.87 -7.45
C LEU A 147 9.80 -4.38 -8.35
N ALA A 148 11.04 -4.50 -7.87
CA ALA A 148 12.14 -5.07 -8.63
C ALA A 148 11.95 -6.57 -8.89
N GLY A 149 11.45 -7.33 -7.91
CA GLY A 149 11.11 -8.74 -8.07
C GLY A 149 9.99 -8.95 -9.09
N LEU A 150 8.95 -8.12 -9.04
CA LEU A 150 7.86 -8.14 -10.02
C LEU A 150 8.35 -7.73 -11.42
N LEU A 151 9.23 -6.74 -11.52
CA LEU A 151 9.85 -6.34 -12.79
C LEU A 151 10.72 -7.44 -13.39
N ALA A 152 11.41 -8.24 -12.56
CA ALA A 152 12.15 -9.41 -13.02
C ALA A 152 11.25 -10.53 -13.56
N GLN A 153 9.94 -10.46 -13.31
CA GLN A 153 8.89 -11.32 -13.87
C GLN A 153 8.05 -10.57 -14.93
N ASP A 154 8.61 -9.51 -15.52
CA ASP A 154 7.99 -8.68 -16.56
C ASP A 154 6.71 -7.92 -16.15
N TYR A 155 6.42 -7.78 -14.86
CA TYR A 155 5.35 -6.90 -14.39
C TYR A 155 5.88 -5.47 -14.24
N VAL A 156 5.23 -4.54 -14.93
CA VAL A 156 5.56 -3.11 -14.86
C VAL A 156 4.41 -2.35 -14.21
N PRO A 157 4.68 -1.39 -13.30
CA PRO A 157 3.65 -0.50 -12.79
C PRO A 157 2.97 0.25 -13.92
N ASP A 158 1.63 0.28 -13.89
CA ASP A 158 0.83 1.04 -14.85
C ASP A 158 1.13 2.55 -14.76
N ASN A 159 1.53 3.03 -13.57
CA ASN A 159 2.07 4.36 -13.35
C ASN A 159 3.25 4.34 -12.36
N ALA A 160 4.39 4.92 -12.77
CA ALA A 160 5.61 4.95 -11.97
C ALA A 160 5.75 6.17 -11.03
N GLU A 161 4.88 7.16 -11.16
CA GLU A 161 4.94 8.44 -10.43
C GLU A 161 3.75 8.65 -9.49
N ARG A 162 2.74 7.76 -9.51
CA ARG A 162 1.52 7.90 -8.72
C ARG A 162 1.02 6.59 -8.13
N LEU A 163 0.38 6.70 -6.97
CA LEU A 163 -0.34 5.62 -6.29
C LEU A 163 -1.83 5.93 -6.30
N SER A 164 -2.63 4.87 -6.41
CA SER A 164 -4.06 4.93 -6.16
C SER A 164 -4.35 4.74 -4.67
N LEU A 165 -5.58 5.03 -4.25
CA LEU A 165 -5.95 5.08 -2.84
C LEU A 165 -7.30 4.40 -2.58
N LEU A 166 -7.36 3.56 -1.56
CA LEU A 166 -8.59 2.94 -1.04
C LEU A 166 -8.86 3.41 0.39
N GLU A 167 -10.14 3.52 0.73
CA GLU A 167 -10.61 3.93 2.07
C GLU A 167 -11.45 2.81 2.70
N PHE A 168 -10.90 2.15 3.71
CA PHE A 168 -11.52 1.02 4.40
C PHE A 168 -12.21 1.42 5.70
N LYS A 169 -13.26 0.70 6.05
CA LYS A 169 -13.96 0.87 7.34
C LYS A 169 -13.63 -0.32 8.24
N LEU A 170 -12.67 -0.15 9.16
CA LEU A 170 -12.15 -1.25 9.98
C LEU A 170 -12.70 -1.30 11.41
N LEU A 171 -13.47 -0.30 11.82
CA LEU A 171 -14.09 -0.23 13.15
C LEU A 171 -15.62 -0.26 13.01
N GLU A 172 -16.27 -1.03 13.87
CA GLU A 172 -17.72 -1.00 14.07
C GLU A 172 -18.08 -0.02 15.18
N GLY A 173 -19.01 0.90 14.89
CA GLY A 173 -19.51 1.91 15.82
C GLY A 173 -20.18 3.02 15.02
N ASN A 174 -21.24 3.63 15.57
CA ASN A 174 -22.07 4.64 14.90
C ASN A 174 -21.23 5.51 13.97
N ALA A 175 -21.61 5.49 12.69
CA ALA A 175 -21.15 6.43 11.68
C ALA A 175 -21.68 7.83 12.02
N ASP A 176 -21.29 8.36 13.18
CA ASP A 176 -21.26 9.78 13.40
C ASP A 176 -20.26 10.33 12.40
N ALA A 177 -20.67 11.38 11.70
CA ALA A 177 -19.91 12.02 10.63
C ALA A 177 -18.51 12.43 11.12
N GLY A 178 -17.53 11.53 11.03
CA GLY A 178 -16.19 11.76 11.57
C GLY A 178 -15.31 10.53 11.83
N SER A 179 -15.79 9.28 11.72
CA SER A 179 -14.88 8.12 11.78
C SER A 179 -13.96 8.14 10.56
N ALA A 180 -12.69 8.54 10.75
CA ALA A 180 -11.70 8.55 9.68
C ALA A 180 -11.53 7.13 9.12
N GLY A 181 -11.71 6.97 7.80
CA GLY A 181 -11.44 5.71 7.12
C GLY A 181 -9.96 5.33 7.20
N TYR A 182 -9.68 4.05 7.05
CA TYR A 182 -8.33 3.51 6.99
C TYR A 182 -7.84 3.55 5.55
N MET A 183 -6.88 4.42 5.28
CA MET A 183 -6.40 4.72 3.94
C MET A 183 -5.29 3.75 3.53
N VAL A 184 -5.43 3.12 2.36
CA VAL A 184 -4.46 2.14 1.83
C VAL A 184 -4.03 2.56 0.44
N PRO A 185 -2.78 2.98 0.25
CA PRO A 185 -2.24 3.23 -1.08
C PRO A 185 -2.00 1.90 -1.81
N TYR A 186 -2.21 1.89 -3.12
CA TYR A 186 -1.99 0.70 -3.94
C TYR A 186 -1.45 1.05 -5.34
N GLU A 187 -0.84 0.04 -5.97
CA GLU A 187 -0.26 0.10 -7.31
C GLU A 187 -0.85 -1.02 -8.17
N LEU A 188 -1.20 -0.70 -9.41
CA LEU A 188 -1.54 -1.70 -10.41
C LEU A 188 -0.32 -1.97 -11.28
N LEU A 189 -0.04 -3.24 -11.52
CA LEU A 189 1.01 -3.69 -12.41
C LEU A 189 0.42 -4.57 -13.49
N SER A 190 0.81 -4.31 -14.73
CA SER A 190 0.46 -5.12 -15.89
C SER A 190 1.66 -5.90 -16.36
N LEU A 191 1.39 -7.13 -16.81
CA LEU A 191 2.40 -7.90 -17.52
C LEU A 191 2.80 -7.19 -18.81
N ARG A 192 4.10 -6.97 -19.00
CA ARG A 192 4.68 -6.45 -20.23
C ARG A 192 4.62 -7.56 -21.29
N ARG A 193 3.65 -7.47 -22.20
CA ARG A 193 3.57 -8.41 -23.34
C ARG A 193 4.79 -8.24 -24.24
N ALA A 194 5.66 -9.25 -24.28
CA ALA A 194 6.65 -9.38 -25.34
C ALA A 194 5.94 -9.83 -26.63
N ASN A 195 6.34 -9.30 -27.78
CA ASN A 195 5.82 -9.76 -29.06
C ASN A 195 6.21 -11.23 -29.28
N ASN A 196 5.21 -12.11 -29.43
CA ASN A 196 5.30 -13.49 -29.91
C ASN A 196 5.95 -14.57 -29.02
N GLU A 197 6.21 -14.33 -27.75
CA GLU A 197 6.51 -15.39 -26.78
C GLU A 197 5.37 -15.46 -25.76
N GLU A 198 4.80 -16.66 -25.54
CA GLU A 198 3.87 -16.88 -24.44
C GLU A 198 4.63 -16.62 -23.14
N PRO A 199 4.25 -15.58 -22.36
CA PRO A 199 4.97 -15.27 -21.15
C PRO A 199 4.76 -16.41 -20.14
N PRO A 200 5.80 -16.83 -19.38
CA PRO A 200 5.67 -17.83 -18.31
C PRO A 200 4.87 -17.32 -17.10
N SER A 201 4.28 -16.13 -17.18
CA SER A 201 3.66 -15.43 -16.06
C SER A 201 2.28 -15.98 -15.72
N ARG A 202 2.08 -16.30 -14.44
CA ARG A 202 0.83 -16.85 -13.90
C ARG A 202 -0.34 -15.86 -13.89
N TYR A 203 -0.09 -14.55 -13.98
CA TYR A 203 -1.11 -13.50 -13.86
C TYR A 203 -0.96 -12.44 -14.96
N ALA A 204 -2.08 -11.90 -15.46
CA ALA A 204 -2.07 -10.75 -16.38
C ALA A 204 -1.99 -9.39 -15.66
N GLN A 205 -2.37 -9.35 -14.38
CA GLN A 205 -2.37 -8.14 -13.56
C GLN A 205 -2.10 -8.44 -12.09
N ILE A 206 -1.44 -7.49 -11.44
CA ILE A 206 -1.19 -7.51 -9.99
C ILE A 206 -1.70 -6.21 -9.39
N ALA A 207 -2.51 -6.31 -8.33
CA ALA A 207 -2.89 -5.18 -7.49
C ALA A 207 -2.11 -5.27 -6.16
N LEU A 208 -1.18 -4.36 -5.95
CA LEU A 208 -0.28 -4.34 -4.81
C LEU A 208 -0.72 -3.28 -3.80
N LEU A 209 -1.24 -3.70 -2.65
CA LEU A 209 -1.74 -2.85 -1.58
C LEU A 209 -0.70 -2.72 -0.46
N TRP A 210 -0.41 -1.48 -0.09
CA TRP A 210 0.55 -1.14 0.97
C TRP A 210 -0.19 -0.90 2.29
N VAL A 211 -0.14 -1.84 3.22
CA VAL A 211 -0.92 -1.79 4.47
C VAL A 211 -0.01 -1.40 5.64
N ASP A 212 -0.35 -0.32 6.36
CA ASP A 212 0.36 0.07 7.59
C ASP A 212 -0.05 -0.84 8.75
N GLU A 213 0.81 -1.81 9.06
CA GLU A 213 0.57 -2.80 10.11
C GLU A 213 0.39 -2.17 11.50
N THR A 214 0.97 -0.99 11.76
CA THR A 214 0.87 -0.32 13.06
C THR A 214 -0.41 0.48 13.20
N ALA A 215 -0.93 1.02 12.09
CA ALA A 215 -2.16 1.79 12.06
C ALA A 215 -3.42 0.90 12.02
N LEU A 216 -3.29 -0.41 11.84
CA LEU A 216 -4.40 -1.35 11.98
C LEU A 216 -4.97 -1.30 13.41
N PRO A 217 -6.30 -1.33 13.57
CA PRO A 217 -6.92 -1.35 14.89
C PRO A 217 -6.55 -2.61 15.68
N LEU A 218 -6.78 -2.56 17.00
CA LEU A 218 -6.57 -3.70 17.91
C LEU A 218 -7.26 -4.97 17.38
N ARG A 219 -6.67 -6.15 17.63
CA ARG A 219 -6.98 -7.38 16.89
C ARG A 219 -6.64 -7.19 15.40
N LYS A 220 -5.35 -6.99 15.12
CA LYS A 220 -4.83 -6.62 13.80
C LYS A 220 -5.21 -7.64 12.74
N LEU A 221 -5.21 -8.93 13.08
CA LEU A 221 -5.59 -9.96 12.13
C LEU A 221 -7.09 -9.89 11.75
N ASP A 222 -7.97 -9.50 12.66
CA ASP A 222 -9.38 -9.24 12.31
C ASP A 222 -9.52 -8.04 11.39
N ALA A 223 -8.67 -7.01 11.57
CA ALA A 223 -8.64 -5.87 10.69
C ALA A 223 -8.21 -6.28 9.27
N VAL A 224 -7.21 -7.16 9.14
CA VAL A 224 -6.82 -7.76 7.85
C VAL A 224 -7.94 -8.63 7.27
N ALA A 225 -8.67 -9.36 8.11
CA ALA A 225 -9.86 -10.10 7.66
C ALA A 225 -10.92 -9.15 7.08
N ARG A 226 -11.21 -8.02 7.75
CA ARG A 226 -12.14 -6.99 7.27
C ARG A 226 -11.66 -6.31 5.99
N LEU A 227 -10.37 -6.02 5.86
CA LEU A 227 -9.77 -5.54 4.61
C LEU A 227 -10.06 -6.53 3.47
N THR A 228 -9.81 -7.81 3.72
CA THR A 228 -10.01 -8.88 2.73
C THR A 228 -11.48 -9.04 2.36
N GLU A 229 -12.38 -8.94 3.33
CA GLU A 229 -13.83 -9.00 3.12
C GLU A 229 -14.32 -7.81 2.29
N GLN A 230 -13.88 -6.58 2.58
CA GLN A 230 -14.26 -5.41 1.79
C GLN A 230 -13.71 -5.45 0.35
N LEU A 231 -12.55 -6.08 0.14
CA LEU A 231 -11.95 -6.25 -1.18
C LEU A 231 -12.60 -7.37 -2.01
N MET A 232 -12.90 -8.51 -1.39
CA MET A 232 -13.22 -9.77 -2.11
C MET A 232 -14.44 -10.49 -1.56
N GLY A 233 -15.14 -9.89 -0.62
CA GLY A 233 -16.35 -10.39 -0.01
C GLY A 233 -17.56 -10.28 -0.92
N ARG A 234 -18.72 -10.59 -0.36
CA ARG A 234 -19.95 -10.74 -1.15
C ARG A 234 -20.34 -9.43 -1.83
N ASP A 235 -20.27 -8.32 -1.11
CA ASP A 235 -20.67 -7.01 -1.60
C ASP A 235 -19.77 -6.54 -2.75
N ALA A 236 -18.46 -6.79 -2.65
CA ALA A 236 -17.51 -6.49 -3.73
C ALA A 236 -17.81 -7.30 -5.00
N ARG A 237 -18.09 -8.60 -4.85
CA ARG A 237 -18.45 -9.49 -5.98
C ARG A 237 -19.76 -9.10 -6.64
N ASP A 238 -20.75 -8.72 -5.83
CA ASP A 238 -22.07 -8.32 -6.31
C ASP A 238 -21.98 -7.06 -7.18
N ARG A 239 -21.15 -6.09 -6.77
CA ARG A 239 -20.89 -4.87 -7.54
C ARG A 239 -20.09 -5.12 -8.81
N ALA A 240 -19.14 -6.04 -8.77
CA ALA A 240 -18.38 -6.48 -9.93
C ALA A 240 -19.19 -7.37 -10.88
N GLN A 241 -20.48 -7.65 -10.58
CA GLN A 241 -21.36 -8.48 -11.40
C GLN A 241 -20.79 -9.87 -11.71
N LEU A 242 -19.90 -10.39 -10.85
CA LEU A 242 -19.19 -11.66 -11.04
C LEU A 242 -20.09 -12.90 -10.89
N ARG A 243 -21.41 -12.70 -10.72
CA ARG A 243 -22.40 -13.76 -10.50
C ARG A 243 -22.67 -14.66 -11.72
N PHE A 244 -22.18 -14.30 -12.92
CA PHE A 244 -22.67 -14.90 -14.18
C PHE A 244 -21.61 -15.34 -15.21
N LYS A 245 -20.31 -15.39 -14.88
CA LYS A 245 -19.33 -16.00 -15.80
C LYS A 245 -19.33 -17.54 -15.62
N LEU A 246 -19.49 -18.23 -16.75
CA LEU A 246 -19.91 -19.63 -16.93
C LEU A 246 -19.09 -20.65 -16.09
N ASP A 247 -19.77 -21.75 -15.72
CA ASP A 247 -19.25 -23.02 -15.14
C ASP A 247 -19.33 -23.24 -13.62
N GLY A 248 -19.98 -22.36 -12.86
CA GLY A 248 -20.36 -22.66 -11.47
C GLY A 248 -19.20 -22.70 -10.46
N GLN A 249 -17.99 -22.30 -10.88
CA GLN A 249 -16.88 -21.98 -9.98
C GLN A 249 -16.80 -20.46 -9.80
N GLU A 250 -16.82 -19.99 -8.56
CA GLU A 250 -16.56 -18.58 -8.24
C GLU A 250 -15.13 -18.21 -8.65
N THR A 251 -14.97 -17.48 -9.76
CA THR A 251 -13.68 -16.96 -10.22
C THR A 251 -13.32 -15.72 -9.41
N LEU A 252 -12.45 -15.89 -8.41
CA LEU A 252 -11.92 -14.79 -7.61
C LEU A 252 -10.46 -14.54 -7.97
N PRO A 253 -9.97 -13.30 -7.84
CA PRO A 253 -8.54 -13.03 -7.86
C PRO A 253 -7.82 -13.92 -6.83
N ARG A 254 -6.57 -14.26 -7.12
CA ARG A 254 -5.70 -14.87 -6.10
C ARG A 254 -5.32 -13.81 -5.07
N LEU A 255 -5.14 -14.24 -3.83
CA LEU A 255 -4.74 -13.36 -2.72
C LEU A 255 -3.40 -13.84 -2.16
N ALA A 256 -2.45 -12.93 -2.06
CA ALA A 256 -1.19 -13.11 -1.37
C ALA A 256 -1.03 -12.06 -0.27
N VAL A 257 -0.44 -12.44 0.86
CA VAL A 257 -0.12 -11.55 1.96
C VAL A 257 1.38 -11.62 2.23
N ILE A 258 2.07 -10.49 2.13
CA ILE A 258 3.48 -10.37 2.52
C ILE A 258 3.51 -9.78 3.92
N GLY A 259 3.92 -10.57 4.91
CA GLY A 259 3.97 -10.16 6.32
C GLY A 259 3.57 -11.28 7.28
N PRO A 260 3.50 -11.02 8.60
CA PRO A 260 3.72 -9.73 9.28
C PRO A 260 5.14 -9.16 9.14
N SER A 261 5.30 -7.85 9.31
CA SER A 261 6.58 -7.16 9.01
C SER A 261 7.69 -7.42 10.04
N SER A 262 7.33 -7.94 11.22
CA SER A 262 8.24 -8.21 12.32
C SER A 262 7.81 -9.43 13.14
N THR A 263 8.73 -10.00 13.93
CA THR A 263 8.44 -11.12 14.82
C THR A 263 7.40 -10.78 15.89
N ASP A 264 7.40 -9.54 16.41
CA ASP A 264 6.40 -9.11 17.39
C ASP A 264 5.02 -8.93 16.77
N ALA A 265 4.96 -8.46 15.52
CA ALA A 265 3.71 -8.42 14.76
C ALA A 265 3.19 -9.84 14.47
N LEU A 266 4.06 -10.80 14.16
CA LEU A 266 3.69 -12.21 14.02
C LEU A 266 3.14 -12.79 15.33
N ARG A 267 3.81 -12.53 16.46
CA ARG A 267 3.30 -12.97 17.78
C ARG A 267 1.92 -12.37 18.07
N THR A 268 1.71 -11.11 17.69
CA THR A 268 0.41 -10.43 17.83
C THR A 268 -0.65 -11.07 16.94
N ALA A 269 -0.35 -11.32 15.66
CA ALA A 269 -1.27 -11.98 14.73
C ALA A 269 -1.66 -13.40 15.20
N LEU A 270 -0.70 -14.18 15.71
CA LEU A 270 -0.98 -15.51 16.26
C LEU A 270 -1.87 -15.46 17.52
N ARG A 271 -1.68 -14.44 18.37
CA ARG A 271 -2.55 -14.20 19.53
C ARG A 271 -3.95 -13.82 19.09
N ASP A 272 -4.07 -12.94 18.09
CA ASP A 272 -5.35 -12.53 17.52
C ASP A 272 -6.09 -13.72 16.91
N LEU A 273 -5.38 -14.58 16.16
CA LEU A 273 -5.94 -15.80 15.57
C LEU A 273 -6.47 -16.76 16.64
N ARG A 274 -5.72 -16.97 17.72
CA ARG A 274 -6.17 -17.78 18.85
C ARG A 274 -7.45 -17.21 19.46
N CYS A 275 -7.46 -15.90 19.71
CA CYS A 275 -8.64 -15.24 20.25
C CYS A 275 -9.84 -15.32 19.31
N ALA A 276 -9.62 -15.22 18.00
CA ALA A 276 -10.67 -15.41 17.01
C ALA A 276 -11.23 -16.83 17.05
N ALA A 277 -10.37 -17.86 17.19
CA ALA A 277 -10.80 -19.24 17.32
C ALA A 277 -11.62 -19.49 18.61
N ASP A 278 -11.18 -18.94 19.75
CA ASP A 278 -11.86 -19.07 21.03
C ASP A 278 -13.27 -18.41 20.97
N LEU A 279 -13.37 -17.22 20.39
CA LEU A 279 -14.65 -16.53 20.17
C LEU A 279 -15.56 -17.27 19.18
N ASN A 280 -15.01 -17.86 18.12
CA ASN A 280 -15.79 -18.58 17.12
C ASN A 280 -16.28 -19.95 17.60
N ASN A 281 -15.76 -20.47 18.72
CA ASN A 281 -16.15 -21.76 19.30
C ASN A 281 -17.47 -21.68 20.09
N THR A 282 -18.53 -21.14 19.48
CA THR A 282 -19.84 -20.92 20.12
C THR A 282 -20.45 -22.20 20.70
N ALA A 283 -20.28 -23.33 20.03
CA ALA A 283 -20.70 -24.64 20.51
C ALA A 283 -19.95 -25.07 21.78
N GLY A 284 -18.65 -24.79 21.87
CA GLY A 284 -17.84 -25.04 23.07
C GLY A 284 -18.21 -24.10 24.21
N ILE A 285 -18.39 -22.81 23.92
CA ILE A 285 -18.81 -21.77 24.89
C ILE A 285 -20.11 -22.18 25.60
N ALA A 286 -21.08 -22.72 24.87
CA ALA A 286 -22.36 -23.15 25.46
C ALA A 286 -22.27 -24.40 26.34
N ARG A 287 -21.18 -25.18 26.25
CA ARG A 287 -21.03 -26.49 26.90
C ARG A 287 -19.94 -26.55 27.96
N SER A 288 -19.06 -25.56 28.02
CA SER A 288 -17.88 -25.58 28.88
C SER A 288 -17.58 -24.21 29.47
N ASP A 289 -17.50 -24.14 30.80
CA ASP A 289 -17.10 -22.94 31.53
C ASP A 289 -15.67 -22.49 31.16
N VAL A 290 -14.80 -23.44 30.81
CA VAL A 290 -13.43 -23.14 30.36
C VAL A 290 -13.47 -22.41 29.02
N ALA A 291 -14.20 -22.94 28.03
CA ALA A 291 -14.36 -22.29 26.73
C ALA A 291 -15.04 -20.92 26.85
N HIS A 292 -16.03 -20.78 27.73
CA HIS A 292 -16.63 -19.49 28.04
C HIS A 292 -15.61 -18.51 28.63
N SER A 293 -14.81 -18.95 29.60
CA SER A 293 -13.76 -18.10 30.20
C SER A 293 -12.68 -17.68 29.20
N ASP A 294 -12.31 -18.57 28.27
CA ASP A 294 -11.33 -18.30 27.22
C ASP A 294 -11.85 -17.25 26.25
N ALA A 295 -13.10 -17.40 25.80
CA ALA A 295 -13.78 -16.42 24.97
C ALA A 295 -13.90 -15.06 25.66
N VAL A 296 -14.27 -15.02 26.95
CA VAL A 296 -14.37 -13.77 27.73
C VAL A 296 -13.02 -13.06 27.85
N ARG A 297 -11.91 -13.79 27.95
CA ARG A 297 -10.55 -13.19 27.95
C ARG A 297 -10.18 -12.54 26.62
N CYS A 298 -10.77 -13.00 25.52
CA CYS A 298 -10.51 -12.53 24.18
C CYS A 298 -11.52 -11.47 23.68
N ALA A 299 -12.68 -11.39 24.31
CA ALA A 299 -13.73 -10.42 24.00
C ALA A 299 -13.29 -8.98 24.27
N ARG A 300 -13.70 -8.05 23.41
CA ARG A 300 -13.61 -6.62 23.68
C ARG A 300 -14.65 -6.24 24.73
N ARG A 301 -14.42 -5.09 25.39
CA ARG A 301 -15.36 -4.58 26.40
C ARG A 301 -16.74 -4.38 25.78
N GLY A 302 -17.74 -5.09 26.30
CA GLY A 302 -19.12 -5.02 25.84
C GLY A 302 -19.47 -5.96 24.69
N GLU A 303 -18.55 -6.81 24.23
CA GLU A 303 -18.81 -7.84 23.23
C GLU A 303 -19.48 -9.06 23.89
N ASP A 304 -20.57 -9.55 23.29
CA ASP A 304 -21.25 -10.77 23.73
C ASP A 304 -20.59 -12.00 23.10
N VAL A 305 -19.85 -12.75 23.90
CA VAL A 305 -19.13 -13.97 23.49
C VAL A 305 -20.05 -15.06 22.94
N THR A 306 -21.35 -15.03 23.24
CA THR A 306 -22.29 -16.05 22.77
C THR A 306 -22.67 -15.87 21.31
N LEU A 307 -22.51 -14.66 20.75
CA LEU A 307 -22.78 -14.36 19.35
C LEU A 307 -21.66 -14.84 18.42
N GLY A 308 -20.47 -15.11 18.96
CA GLY A 308 -19.28 -15.47 18.19
C GLY A 308 -18.65 -14.29 17.46
N LEU A 309 -17.84 -14.58 16.44
CA LEU A 309 -17.21 -13.53 15.64
C LEU A 309 -18.23 -12.79 14.77
N PRO A 310 -18.04 -11.48 14.54
CA PRO A 310 -18.79 -10.74 13.54
C PRO A 310 -18.75 -11.43 12.17
N GLY A 311 -19.86 -11.41 11.45
CA GLY A 311 -20.03 -12.18 10.21
C GLY A 311 -19.06 -11.76 9.09
N ASP A 312 -18.71 -10.48 9.02
CA ASP A 312 -17.75 -9.92 8.08
C ASP A 312 -16.31 -10.33 8.43
N VAL A 313 -15.93 -10.31 9.71
CA VAL A 313 -14.64 -10.84 10.19
C VAL A 313 -14.51 -12.32 9.83
N LEU A 314 -15.54 -13.12 10.10
CA LEU A 314 -15.54 -14.54 9.78
C LEU A 314 -15.46 -14.80 8.26
N ALA A 315 -16.16 -14.01 7.44
CA ALA A 315 -16.07 -14.08 5.99
C ALA A 315 -14.66 -13.72 5.49
N GLY A 316 -14.06 -12.68 6.06
CA GLY A 316 -12.67 -12.28 5.82
C GLY A 316 -11.67 -13.38 6.15
N TYR A 317 -11.82 -14.05 7.30
CA TYR A 317 -10.98 -15.19 7.68
C TYR A 317 -11.10 -16.36 6.70
N ARG A 318 -12.30 -16.63 6.16
CA ARG A 318 -12.48 -17.67 5.14
C ARG A 318 -11.78 -17.33 3.82
N LEU A 319 -11.67 -16.05 3.50
CA LEU A 319 -10.91 -15.58 2.33
C LEU A 319 -9.40 -15.67 2.59
N LEU A 320 -8.95 -15.21 3.76
CA LEU A 320 -7.55 -15.31 4.18
C LEU A 320 -7.07 -16.76 4.29
N ALA A 321 -7.93 -17.70 4.68
CA ALA A 321 -7.59 -19.13 4.71
C ALA A 321 -7.25 -19.71 3.32
N LYS A 322 -7.61 -19.01 2.24
CA LYS A 322 -7.27 -19.36 0.86
C LYS A 322 -6.11 -18.53 0.30
N ALA A 323 -5.54 -17.63 1.09
CA ALA A 323 -4.44 -16.76 0.69
C ALA A 323 -3.09 -17.46 0.82
N GLU A 324 -2.15 -17.06 -0.04
CA GLU A 324 -0.73 -17.42 0.09
C GLU A 324 -0.05 -16.43 1.05
N PHE A 325 0.74 -16.93 2.02
CA PHE A 325 1.42 -16.08 3.01
C PHE A 325 2.93 -16.14 2.80
N TYR A 326 3.54 -14.98 2.58
CA TYR A 326 4.96 -14.82 2.33
C TYR A 326 5.63 -14.09 3.49
N ASN A 327 6.73 -14.65 3.98
CA ASN A 327 7.55 -13.98 4.98
C ASN A 327 8.46 -12.95 4.28
N PRO A 328 8.38 -11.65 4.64
CA PRO A 328 9.22 -10.60 4.04
C PRO A 328 10.73 -10.80 4.31
N SER A 329 11.09 -11.62 5.29
CA SER A 329 12.47 -11.97 5.62
C SER A 329 12.92 -13.30 5.01
N SER A 330 12.06 -14.00 4.27
CA SER A 330 12.48 -15.24 3.60
C SER A 330 13.43 -14.92 2.45
N THR A 331 14.69 -15.28 2.63
CA THR A 331 15.72 -15.23 1.57
C THR A 331 15.77 -16.53 0.77
N ALA A 332 15.01 -17.55 1.19
CA ALA A 332 14.92 -18.83 0.54
C ALA A 332 13.63 -18.89 -0.31
N PRO A 333 13.70 -19.30 -1.60
CA PRO A 333 12.51 -19.60 -2.38
C PRO A 333 11.77 -20.78 -1.74
N GLU A 334 10.43 -20.83 -1.82
CA GLU A 334 9.59 -21.85 -1.16
C GLU A 334 10.04 -23.29 -1.46
N ARG A 335 10.61 -23.53 -2.64
CA ARG A 335 11.22 -24.82 -3.02
C ARG A 335 12.36 -25.30 -2.13
N MET A 336 12.93 -24.42 -1.32
CA MET A 336 13.98 -24.71 -0.34
C MET A 336 13.43 -24.88 1.09
N LEU A 337 12.11 -24.82 1.27
CA LEU A 337 11.41 -25.09 2.52
C LEU A 337 10.61 -26.40 2.36
N PRO A 338 11.26 -27.57 2.49
CA PRO A 338 10.64 -28.87 2.23
C PRO A 338 9.38 -29.12 3.07
N GLU A 339 9.25 -28.47 4.23
CA GLU A 339 8.08 -28.55 5.10
C GLU A 339 6.81 -27.92 4.51
N LEU A 340 6.93 -27.01 3.54
CA LEU A 340 5.79 -26.35 2.88
C LEU A 340 5.36 -27.06 1.58
N GLN A 341 6.25 -27.79 0.93
CA GLN A 341 5.97 -28.52 -0.31
C GLN A 341 4.97 -29.67 -0.12
N ASP A 342 5.00 -30.32 1.05
CA ASP A 342 4.07 -31.40 1.38
C ASP A 342 2.65 -30.89 1.69
N TYR A 343 2.52 -29.62 2.10
CA TYR A 343 1.22 -28.99 2.37
C TYR A 343 0.49 -28.60 1.08
N THR A 344 1.21 -28.09 0.07
CA THR A 344 0.61 -27.74 -1.23
C THR A 344 0.11 -28.98 -1.95
N ARG A 345 0.89 -30.07 -1.98
CA ARG A 345 0.49 -31.34 -2.62
C ARG A 345 -0.75 -31.98 -2.00
N THR A 346 -0.89 -31.91 -0.67
CA THR A 346 -2.00 -32.56 0.03
C THR A 346 -3.30 -31.77 -0.02
N VAL A 347 -3.25 -30.45 -0.23
CA VAL A 347 -4.43 -29.57 -0.25
C VAL A 347 -4.94 -29.27 -1.67
N THR A 348 -4.06 -29.17 -2.68
CA THR A 348 -4.48 -28.78 -4.04
C THR A 348 -4.67 -29.94 -5.01
N GLY A 349 -4.15 -31.14 -4.71
CA GLY A 349 -4.29 -32.32 -5.58
C GLY A 349 -3.72 -32.13 -7.00
N LEU A 350 -2.91 -31.10 -7.21
CA LEU A 350 -2.26 -30.81 -8.48
C LEU A 350 -0.84 -31.41 -8.45
N ASP A 351 -0.65 -32.46 -9.23
CA ASP A 351 0.67 -32.93 -9.65
C ASP A 351 1.25 -31.87 -10.59
N ASP A 352 1.94 -30.88 -10.03
CA ASP A 352 2.75 -29.99 -10.83
C ASP A 352 4.02 -30.74 -11.23
N GLY A 353 4.02 -31.22 -12.48
CA GLY A 353 5.22 -31.58 -13.22
C GLY A 353 6.08 -30.32 -13.42
N LEU A 354 6.83 -29.97 -12.37
CA LEU A 354 7.89 -28.96 -12.37
C LEU A 354 9.24 -29.68 -12.35
N ASP A 355 9.57 -30.33 -13.47
CA ASP A 355 10.96 -30.65 -13.79
C ASP A 355 11.55 -29.46 -14.55
N ALA A 356 12.55 -28.82 -13.93
CA ALA A 356 13.34 -27.66 -14.37
C ALA A 356 12.65 -26.28 -14.26
N PHE A 357 12.98 -25.53 -13.21
CA PHE A 357 13.78 -24.27 -13.20
C PHE A 357 13.79 -23.63 -11.82
#